data_AF-A0A9E5I1W2-F1
#
_entry.id   AF-A0A9E5I1W2-F1
#
_cell.length_a   1.000
_cell.length_b   1.000
_cell.length_c   1.000
_cell.angle_alpha   90.00
_cell.angle_beta   90.00
_cell.angle_gamma   90.00
#
_symmetry.space_group_name_H-M   'P 1'
#
loop_
_entity.id
_entity.type
_entity.pdbx_description
1 polymer ?
#
loop_
_entity_poly.entity_id
_entity_poly.type
_entity_poly.pdbx_seq_one_letter_code
_entity_poly.pdbx_strand_id
1 'polypeptide(L)'
;INLEKTLPMFQDALKFVRQVAANRGTILFVGTKRQSREIIAQEATRAGMPYVDSRWLGGTLTNFKTVKGSIKRLKDMAAAKEAGDWEKLSKKDALTNEREFDKLQKSLGGIQDLNGVPDAIFVVDVGYHKIAITEANKLGIPVIAVVDTNHSPEGVDYIVPGNDDSSKAVILYVRGIADAILEGKANAVQQVLDSVKEGDEEFVEEGKED
;
A
#
# COMPACT_ATOMS: atom_id res chain seq x y z
N ILE A 1 -2.32 25.65 -6.23
CA ILE A 1 -2.06 24.92 -4.96
C ILE A 1 -1.81 25.96 -3.87
N ASN A 2 -2.52 25.90 -2.74
CA ASN A 2 -2.31 26.79 -1.58
C ASN A 2 -1.74 25.96 -0.41
N LEU A 3 -0.50 26.25 -0.01
CA LEU A 3 0.22 25.50 1.02
C LEU A 3 -0.42 25.62 2.42
N GLU A 4 -1.08 26.74 2.72
CA GLU A 4 -1.82 26.92 3.97
C GLU A 4 -3.01 25.97 4.09
N LYS A 5 -3.53 25.48 2.95
CA LYS A 5 -4.56 24.44 2.90
C LYS A 5 -3.94 23.05 2.78
N THR A 6 -2.88 22.90 2.00
CA THR A 6 -2.20 21.61 1.80
C THR A 6 -1.69 21.04 3.12
N LEU A 7 -1.02 21.84 3.95
CA LEU A 7 -0.43 21.37 5.19
C LEU A 7 -1.45 20.76 6.17
N PRO A 8 -2.54 21.46 6.56
CA PRO A 8 -3.53 20.88 7.47
C PRO A 8 -4.22 19.64 6.87
N MET A 9 -4.57 19.68 5.58
CA MET A 9 -5.20 18.51 4.94
C MET A 9 -4.25 17.31 4.88
N PHE A 10 -2.95 17.54 4.64
CA PHE A 10 -1.96 16.47 4.71
C PHE A 10 -1.80 15.95 6.13
N GLN A 11 -1.78 16.82 7.14
CA GLN A 11 -1.72 16.38 8.54
C GLN A 11 -2.94 15.52 8.92
N ASP A 12 -4.13 15.84 8.43
CA ASP A 12 -5.33 15.04 8.67
C ASP A 12 -5.25 13.68 7.97
N ALA A 13 -4.76 13.63 6.72
CA ALA A 13 -4.46 12.38 6.05
C ALA A 13 -3.44 11.52 6.84
N LEU A 14 -2.38 12.13 7.37
CA LEU A 14 -1.37 11.44 8.18
C LEU A 14 -1.96 10.90 9.50
N LYS A 15 -2.86 11.64 10.16
CA LYS A 15 -3.55 11.15 11.37
C LYS A 15 -4.39 9.91 11.06
N PHE A 16 -5.16 9.94 9.97
CA PHE A 16 -5.93 8.79 9.53
C PHE A 16 -5.05 7.58 9.23
N VAL A 17 -3.97 7.79 8.47
CA VAL A 17 -2.98 6.74 8.14
C VAL A 17 -2.36 6.12 9.38
N ARG A 18 -1.96 6.93 10.37
CA ARG A 18 -1.44 6.42 11.67
C ARG A 18 -2.47 5.53 12.35
N GLN A 19 -3.73 5.94 12.38
CA GLN A 19 -4.80 5.19 13.02
C GLN A 19 -5.05 3.84 12.33
N VAL A 20 -5.10 3.82 11.00
CA VAL A 20 -5.25 2.58 10.22
C VAL A 20 -4.07 1.65 10.49
N ALA A 21 -2.85 2.17 10.47
CA ALA A 21 -1.65 1.38 10.72
C ALA A 21 -1.57 0.83 12.16
N ALA A 22 -1.97 1.62 13.16
CA ALA A 22 -2.04 1.20 14.56
C ALA A 22 -3.03 0.04 14.76
N ASN A 23 -4.15 0.06 14.02
CA ASN A 23 -5.14 -1.02 14.00
C ASN A 23 -4.69 -2.24 13.17
N ARG A 24 -3.41 -2.31 12.75
CA ARG A 24 -2.84 -3.34 11.87
C ARG A 24 -3.52 -3.41 10.49
N GLY A 25 -4.15 -2.31 10.08
CA GLY A 25 -4.75 -2.18 8.76
C GLY A 25 -3.70 -2.09 7.66
N THR A 26 -4.10 -2.49 6.46
CA THR A 26 -3.26 -2.50 5.27
C THR A 26 -3.57 -1.30 4.39
N ILE A 27 -2.55 -0.54 4.01
CA ILE A 27 -2.67 0.63 3.13
C ILE A 27 -2.00 0.32 1.80
N LEU A 28 -2.75 0.36 0.71
CA LEU A 28 -2.24 0.10 -0.64
C LEU A 28 -1.73 1.38 -1.29
N PHE A 29 -0.44 1.42 -1.63
CA PHE A 29 0.16 2.54 -2.34
C PHE A 29 -0.04 2.37 -3.85
N VAL A 30 -0.52 3.41 -4.53
CA VAL A 30 -0.79 3.37 -5.97
C VAL A 30 -0.16 4.56 -6.66
N GLY A 31 0.70 4.31 -7.63
CA GLY A 31 1.21 5.34 -8.52
C GLY A 31 2.14 4.79 -9.58
N THR A 32 1.79 5.07 -10.84
CA THR A 32 2.42 4.47 -12.01
C THR A 32 3.19 5.46 -12.87
N LYS A 33 3.16 6.75 -12.50
CA LYS A 33 3.93 7.79 -13.17
C LYS A 33 5.42 7.52 -12.96
N ARG A 34 6.25 7.90 -13.93
CA ARG A 34 7.72 7.69 -13.86
C ARG A 34 8.32 8.33 -12.60
N GLN A 35 7.76 9.45 -12.15
CA GLN A 35 8.20 10.22 -10.99
C GLN A 35 7.82 9.57 -9.66
N SER A 36 6.77 8.75 -9.62
CA SER A 36 6.25 8.13 -8.39
C SER A 36 6.54 6.64 -8.27
N ARG A 37 6.71 5.94 -9.39
CA ARG A 37 6.88 4.49 -9.47
C ARG A 37 7.94 3.93 -8.53
N GLU A 38 9.17 4.42 -8.64
CA GLU A 38 10.30 3.89 -7.86
C GLU A 38 10.17 4.21 -6.37
N ILE A 39 9.80 5.45 -6.04
CA ILE A 39 9.66 5.88 -4.64
C ILE A 39 8.49 5.18 -3.94
N ILE A 40 7.38 4.93 -4.63
CA ILE A 40 6.26 4.16 -4.08
C ILE A 40 6.70 2.74 -3.73
N ALA A 41 7.38 2.06 -4.64
CA ALA A 41 7.87 0.70 -4.39
C ALA A 41 8.84 0.66 -3.19
N GLN A 42 9.80 1.60 -3.15
CA GLN A 42 10.80 1.67 -2.08
C GLN A 42 10.18 1.95 -0.70
N GLU A 43 9.34 2.99 -0.60
CA GLU A 43 8.79 3.44 0.67
C GLU A 43 7.66 2.53 1.17
N ALA A 44 6.84 1.96 0.28
CA ALA A 44 5.84 0.97 0.67
C ALA A 44 6.52 -0.31 1.18
N THR A 45 7.57 -0.78 0.50
CA THR A 45 8.37 -1.92 0.98
C THR A 45 8.99 -1.64 2.34
N ARG A 46 9.55 -0.44 2.54
CA ARG A 46 10.09 -0.01 3.84
C ARG A 46 9.02 0.00 4.94
N ALA A 47 7.80 0.44 4.62
CA ALA A 47 6.68 0.45 5.56
C ALA A 47 6.02 -0.93 5.75
N GLY A 48 6.44 -1.96 4.99
CA GLY A 48 5.81 -3.27 4.98
C GLY A 48 4.37 -3.21 4.50
N MET A 49 4.13 -2.47 3.43
CA MET A 49 2.82 -2.22 2.83
C MET A 49 2.79 -2.60 1.35
N PRO A 50 1.65 -3.04 0.82
CA PRO A 50 1.51 -3.41 -0.58
C PRO A 50 1.53 -2.17 -1.48
N TYR A 51 1.93 -2.36 -2.74
CA TYR A 51 1.98 -1.27 -3.71
C TYR A 51 1.68 -1.70 -5.16
N VAL A 52 1.27 -0.74 -5.96
CA VAL A 52 1.10 -0.85 -7.42
C VAL A 52 1.88 0.29 -8.07
N ASP A 53 3.01 -0.05 -8.69
CA ASP A 53 3.97 0.90 -9.27
C ASP A 53 3.93 0.92 -10.81
N SER A 54 3.31 -0.07 -11.45
CA SER A 54 3.39 -0.28 -12.89
C SER A 54 2.10 0.03 -13.64
N ARG A 55 1.03 -0.74 -13.42
CA ARG A 55 -0.28 -0.57 -14.04
C ARG A 55 -1.37 -1.12 -13.13
N TRP A 56 -2.42 -0.34 -12.94
CA TRP A 56 -3.64 -0.81 -12.32
C TRP A 56 -4.38 -1.79 -13.25
N LEU A 57 -4.65 -2.99 -12.77
CA LEU A 57 -5.51 -3.95 -13.45
C LEU A 57 -6.95 -3.71 -13.03
N GLY A 58 -7.86 -3.46 -13.97
CA GLY A 58 -9.28 -3.33 -13.63
C GLY A 58 -9.79 -4.58 -12.94
N GLY A 59 -10.51 -4.42 -11.84
CA GLY A 59 -10.95 -5.51 -10.97
C GLY A 59 -9.96 -5.90 -9.88
N THR A 60 -8.88 -5.12 -9.67
CA THR A 60 -7.89 -5.41 -8.62
C THR A 60 -8.54 -5.48 -7.24
N LEU A 61 -9.47 -4.56 -6.94
CA LEU A 61 -10.19 -4.56 -5.66
C LEU A 61 -11.53 -5.28 -5.80
N THR A 62 -12.31 -4.94 -6.83
CA THR A 62 -13.70 -5.43 -6.99
C THR A 62 -13.81 -6.91 -7.39
N ASN A 63 -12.76 -7.49 -7.98
CA ASN A 63 -12.69 -8.90 -8.34
C ASN A 63 -11.44 -9.57 -7.73
N PHE A 64 -11.19 -9.30 -6.45
CA PHE A 64 -10.00 -9.75 -5.74
C PHE A 64 -9.82 -11.29 -5.76
N LYS A 65 -10.91 -12.07 -5.83
CA LYS A 65 -10.84 -13.54 -5.95
C LYS A 65 -10.06 -13.98 -7.20
N THR A 66 -10.26 -13.30 -8.33
CA THR A 66 -9.55 -13.60 -9.58
C THR A 66 -8.10 -13.15 -9.50
N VAL A 67 -7.86 -11.98 -8.92
CA VAL A 67 -6.50 -11.43 -8.69
C VAL A 67 -5.68 -12.37 -7.81
N LYS A 68 -6.28 -12.92 -6.75
CA LYS A 68 -5.66 -13.91 -5.86
C LYS A 68 -5.23 -15.18 -6.62
N GLY A 69 -6.02 -15.61 -7.60
CA GLY A 69 -5.64 -16.71 -8.51
C GLY A 69 -4.41 -16.38 -9.34
N SER A 70 -4.32 -15.16 -9.87
CA SER A 70 -3.15 -14.68 -10.61
C SER A 70 -1.91 -14.52 -9.72
N ILE A 71 -2.07 -14.06 -8.48
CA ILE A 71 -0.99 -14.01 -7.48
C ILE A 71 -0.49 -15.42 -7.15
N LYS A 72 -1.40 -16.38 -6.97
CA LYS A 72 -1.02 -17.78 -6.76
C LYS A 72 -0.19 -18.31 -7.93
N ARG A 73 -0.65 -18.07 -9.17
CA ARG A 73 0.09 -18.44 -10.37
C ARG A 73 1.49 -17.82 -10.41
N LEU A 74 1.63 -16.55 -10.02
CA LEU A 74 2.94 -15.90 -9.93
C LEU A 74 3.86 -16.61 -8.93
N LYS A 75 3.34 -16.97 -7.75
CA LYS A 75 4.10 -17.72 -6.73
C LYS A 75 4.49 -19.12 -7.22
N ASP A 76 3.58 -19.83 -7.89
CA ASP A 76 3.87 -21.15 -8.47
C ASP A 76 4.97 -21.06 -9.55
N MET A 77 4.92 -20.02 -10.39
CA MET A 77 5.96 -19.76 -11.41
C MET A 77 7.30 -19.39 -10.78
N ALA A 78 7.31 -18.59 -9.71
CA ALA A 78 8.52 -18.26 -8.95
C ALA A 78 9.18 -19.52 -8.38
N ALA A 79 8.39 -20.39 -7.75
CA ALA A 79 8.87 -21.65 -7.19
C ALA A 79 9.42 -22.60 -8.27
N ALA A 80 8.75 -22.72 -9.41
CA ALA A 80 9.23 -23.54 -10.53
C ALA A 80 10.54 -22.99 -11.14
N LYS A 81 10.69 -21.65 -11.19
CA LYS A 81 11.93 -21.01 -11.63
C LYS A 81 13.07 -21.29 -10.66
N GLU A 82 12.83 -21.18 -9.35
CA GLU A 82 13.82 -21.45 -8.30
C GLU A 82 14.22 -22.93 -8.23
N ALA A 83 13.28 -23.84 -8.48
CA ALA A 83 13.52 -25.28 -8.55
C ALA A 83 14.30 -25.73 -9.82
N GLY A 84 14.61 -24.82 -10.74
CA GLY A 84 15.31 -25.13 -11.99
C GLY A 84 14.47 -25.90 -13.02
N ASP A 85 13.14 -25.93 -12.86
CA ASP A 85 12.27 -26.71 -13.76
C ASP A 85 12.26 -26.17 -15.18
N TRP A 86 12.53 -24.87 -15.35
CA TRP A 86 12.58 -24.24 -16.66
C TRP A 86 13.83 -24.63 -17.47
N GLU A 87 14.90 -25.05 -16.80
CA GLU A 87 16.13 -25.51 -17.46
C GLU A 87 15.93 -26.86 -18.16
N LYS A 88 14.93 -27.63 -17.72
CA LYS A 88 14.52 -28.91 -18.32
C LYS A 88 13.63 -28.73 -19.55
N LEU A 89 13.14 -27.53 -19.80
CA LEU A 89 12.27 -27.21 -20.93
C LEU A 89 13.07 -26.86 -22.18
N SER A 90 12.38 -26.82 -23.33
CA SER A 90 12.97 -26.26 -24.54
C SER A 90 13.29 -24.78 -24.34
N LYS A 91 14.34 -24.26 -25.00
CA LYS A 91 14.71 -22.82 -24.93
C LYS A 91 13.53 -21.89 -25.26
N LYS A 92 12.64 -22.33 -26.15
CA LYS A 92 11.44 -21.57 -26.55
C LYS A 92 10.41 -21.50 -25.43
N ASP A 93 10.16 -22.62 -24.75
CA ASP A 93 9.17 -22.69 -23.66
C ASP A 93 9.69 -22.00 -22.41
N ALA A 94 10.98 -22.17 -22.08
CA ALA A 94 11.64 -21.45 -20.99
C ALA A 94 11.54 -19.92 -21.18
N LEU A 95 11.84 -19.43 -22.39
CA LEU A 95 11.71 -18.00 -22.72
C LEU A 95 10.25 -17.50 -22.63
N THR A 96 9.28 -18.35 -22.98
CA THR A 96 7.85 -18.00 -22.90
C THR A 96 7.41 -17.88 -21.44
N ASN A 97 7.82 -18.83 -20.59
CA ASN A 97 7.57 -18.78 -19.16
C ASN A 97 8.23 -17.58 -18.50
N GLU A 98 9.46 -17.26 -18.88
CA GLU A 98 10.19 -16.10 -18.35
C GLU A 98 9.47 -14.78 -18.70
N ARG A 99 9.05 -14.61 -19.95
CA ARG A 99 8.29 -13.41 -20.38
C ARG A 99 6.95 -13.28 -19.65
N GLU A 100 6.26 -14.40 -19.43
CA GLU A 100 5.00 -14.40 -18.69
C GLU A 100 5.23 -14.06 -17.22
N PHE A 101 6.26 -14.65 -16.60
CA PHE A 101 6.66 -14.36 -15.23
C PHE A 101 7.00 -12.88 -15.06
N ASP A 102 7.85 -12.31 -15.90
CA ASP A 102 8.24 -10.90 -15.79
C ASP A 102 7.05 -9.96 -15.93
N LYS A 103 6.10 -10.31 -16.81
CA LYS A 103 4.86 -9.53 -17.01
C LYS A 103 3.96 -9.59 -15.77
N LEU A 104 3.80 -10.77 -15.17
CA LEU A 104 3.03 -10.95 -13.95
C LEU A 104 3.72 -10.29 -12.76
N GLN A 105 5.02 -10.51 -12.56
CA GLN A 105 5.82 -9.93 -11.50
C GLN A 105 5.75 -8.40 -11.53
N LYS A 106 5.87 -7.81 -12.73
CA LYS A 106 5.75 -6.36 -12.89
C LYS A 106 4.38 -5.82 -12.49
N SER A 107 3.31 -6.59 -12.69
CA SER A 107 1.93 -6.14 -12.47
C SER A 107 1.40 -6.46 -11.07
N LEU A 108 1.85 -7.57 -10.48
CA LEU A 108 1.28 -8.14 -9.25
C LEU A 108 2.31 -8.27 -8.11
N GLY A 109 3.61 -8.07 -8.38
CA GLY A 109 4.67 -8.29 -7.40
C GLY A 109 4.50 -7.45 -6.13
N GLY A 110 4.10 -6.19 -6.27
CA GLY A 110 3.87 -5.31 -5.12
C GLY A 110 2.61 -5.63 -4.29
N ILE A 111 1.72 -6.49 -4.78
CA ILE A 111 0.51 -6.93 -4.06
C ILE A 111 0.53 -8.44 -3.75
N GLN A 112 1.66 -9.11 -3.90
CA GLN A 112 1.76 -10.57 -3.74
C GLN A 112 1.49 -11.05 -2.30
N ASP A 113 1.70 -10.18 -1.32
CA ASP A 113 1.49 -10.44 0.11
C ASP A 113 0.12 -9.97 0.60
N LEU A 114 -0.71 -9.46 -0.32
CA LEU A 114 -2.05 -9.01 -0.03
C LEU A 114 -2.98 -10.21 0.15
N ASN A 115 -3.48 -10.41 1.38
CA ASN A 115 -4.35 -11.54 1.72
C ASN A 115 -5.85 -11.25 1.57
N GLY A 116 -6.22 -9.98 1.55
CA GLY A 116 -7.58 -9.46 1.44
C GLY A 116 -7.60 -8.08 0.78
N VAL A 117 -8.77 -7.45 0.69
CA VAL A 117 -8.83 -6.05 0.24
C VAL A 117 -8.15 -5.13 1.27
N PRO A 118 -7.47 -4.05 0.85
CA PRO A 118 -6.84 -3.11 1.76
C PRO A 118 -7.89 -2.28 2.53
N ASP A 119 -7.50 -1.81 3.71
CA ASP A 119 -8.34 -0.96 4.58
C ASP A 119 -8.34 0.51 4.14
N ALA A 120 -7.32 0.93 3.39
CA ALA A 120 -7.27 2.22 2.73
C ALA A 120 -6.38 2.17 1.49
N ILE A 121 -6.57 3.11 0.57
CA ILE A 121 -5.65 3.31 -0.56
C ILE A 121 -5.02 4.70 -0.53
N PHE A 122 -3.73 4.77 -0.85
CA PHE A 122 -3.01 6.01 -1.06
C PHE A 122 -2.62 6.15 -2.53
N VAL A 123 -3.15 7.16 -3.21
CA VAL A 123 -2.98 7.37 -4.65
C VAL A 123 -2.18 8.63 -4.91
N VAL A 124 -1.10 8.50 -5.68
CA VAL A 124 -0.39 9.64 -6.27
C VAL A 124 -0.89 9.80 -7.70
N ASP A 125 -1.48 10.97 -8.00
CA ASP A 125 -2.13 11.33 -9.25
C ASP A 125 -3.48 10.61 -9.50
N VAL A 126 -4.57 11.30 -9.15
CA VAL A 126 -5.94 10.83 -9.35
C VAL A 126 -6.34 10.72 -10.84
N GLY A 127 -5.69 11.46 -11.74
CA GLY A 127 -6.03 11.51 -13.16
C GLY A 127 -5.81 10.18 -13.88
N TYR A 128 -4.69 9.53 -13.56
CA TYR A 128 -4.31 8.24 -14.14
C TYR A 128 -5.00 7.06 -13.44
N HIS A 129 -5.49 7.26 -12.21
CA HIS A 129 -5.98 6.17 -11.34
C HIS A 129 -7.48 6.22 -11.05
N LYS A 130 -8.27 6.80 -11.95
CA LYS A 130 -9.75 6.86 -11.82
C LYS A 130 -10.40 5.49 -11.58
N ILE A 131 -9.87 4.43 -12.21
CA ILE A 131 -10.39 3.06 -12.04
C ILE A 131 -10.14 2.58 -10.61
N ALA A 132 -8.95 2.80 -10.05
CA ALA A 132 -8.63 2.43 -8.68
C ALA A 132 -9.54 3.14 -7.67
N ILE A 133 -9.74 4.45 -7.85
CA ILE A 133 -10.63 5.27 -7.01
C ILE A 133 -12.08 4.78 -7.13
N THR A 134 -12.57 4.53 -8.34
CA THR A 134 -13.93 4.02 -8.58
C THR A 134 -14.15 2.66 -7.92
N GLU A 135 -13.17 1.76 -8.02
CA GLU A 135 -13.25 0.46 -7.38
C GLU A 135 -13.22 0.54 -5.85
N ALA A 136 -12.36 1.41 -5.28
CA ALA A 136 -12.29 1.64 -3.85
C ALA A 136 -13.63 2.19 -3.30
N ASN A 137 -14.19 3.21 -3.98
CA ASN A 137 -15.46 3.81 -3.59
C ASN A 137 -16.62 2.80 -3.65
N LYS A 138 -16.65 1.90 -4.64
CA LYS A 138 -17.66 0.83 -4.72
C LYS A 138 -17.62 -0.12 -3.54
N LEU A 139 -16.45 -0.32 -2.93
CA LEU A 139 -16.24 -1.19 -1.78
C LEU A 139 -16.26 -0.43 -0.45
N GLY A 140 -16.41 0.90 -0.47
CA GLY A 140 -16.32 1.74 0.72
C GLY A 140 -14.91 1.82 1.31
N ILE A 141 -13.87 1.56 0.51
CA ILE A 141 -12.48 1.66 0.93
C ILE A 141 -12.07 3.14 0.87
N PRO A 142 -11.62 3.74 2.00
CA PRO A 142 -11.24 5.14 2.04
C PRO A 142 -10.03 5.44 1.17
N VAL A 143 -10.10 6.58 0.46
CA VAL A 143 -9.12 7.02 -0.53
C VAL A 143 -8.40 8.27 -0.03
N ILE A 144 -7.08 8.15 0.11
CA ILE A 144 -6.17 9.28 0.33
C ILE A 144 -5.49 9.58 -0.99
N ALA A 145 -5.50 10.83 -1.46
CA ALA A 145 -4.85 11.13 -2.74
C ALA A 145 -4.20 12.51 -2.81
N VAL A 146 -3.07 12.56 -3.53
CA VAL A 146 -2.45 13.82 -3.96
C VAL A 146 -3.16 14.30 -5.22
N VAL A 147 -3.77 15.49 -5.14
CA VAL A 147 -4.57 16.08 -6.23
C VAL A 147 -3.92 17.36 -6.72
N ASP A 148 -3.58 17.40 -8.01
CA ASP A 148 -3.11 18.61 -8.69
C ASP A 148 -4.29 19.38 -9.31
N THR A 149 -4.03 20.63 -9.68
CA THR A 149 -4.99 21.61 -10.21
C THR A 149 -5.76 21.18 -11.46
N ASN A 150 -5.24 20.22 -12.22
CA ASN A 150 -5.82 19.72 -13.46
C ASN A 150 -6.77 18.51 -13.27
N HIS A 151 -6.97 18.04 -12.04
CA HIS A 151 -7.80 16.87 -11.78
C HIS A 151 -8.88 17.12 -10.72
N SER A 152 -10.00 16.39 -10.87
CA SER A 152 -11.11 16.43 -9.90
C SER A 152 -10.77 15.61 -8.65
N PRO A 153 -11.02 16.14 -7.44
CA PRO A 153 -10.87 15.39 -6.18
C PRO A 153 -12.07 14.46 -5.89
N GLU A 154 -12.99 14.29 -6.83
CA GLU A 154 -14.20 13.48 -6.63
C GLU A 154 -13.86 12.03 -6.27
N GLY A 155 -14.53 11.52 -5.22
CA GLY A 155 -14.30 10.18 -4.73
C GLY A 155 -13.01 10.00 -3.92
N VAL A 156 -12.39 11.09 -3.48
CA VAL A 156 -11.26 11.10 -2.54
C VAL A 156 -11.75 11.60 -1.19
N ASP A 157 -11.52 10.81 -0.13
CA ASP A 157 -11.91 11.17 1.23
C ASP A 157 -10.90 12.12 1.88
N TYR A 158 -9.60 11.84 1.69
CA TYR A 158 -8.49 12.63 2.22
C TYR A 158 -7.69 13.25 1.09
N ILE A 159 -8.07 14.48 0.73
CA ILE A 159 -7.46 15.22 -0.38
C ILE A 159 -6.19 15.92 0.10
N VAL A 160 -5.09 15.73 -0.61
CA VAL A 160 -3.83 16.46 -0.39
C VAL A 160 -3.55 17.32 -1.62
N PRO A 161 -3.88 18.63 -1.62
CA PRO A 161 -3.60 19.49 -2.76
C PRO A 161 -2.10 19.61 -3.00
N GLY A 162 -1.57 19.12 -4.11
CA GLY A 162 -0.13 19.00 -4.28
C GLY A 162 0.29 18.77 -5.73
N ASN A 163 1.55 19.08 -6.02
CA ASN A 163 2.16 18.82 -7.32
C ASN A 163 2.58 17.35 -7.39
N ASP A 164 2.01 16.60 -8.32
CA ASP A 164 2.28 15.18 -8.60
C ASP A 164 3.29 14.95 -9.74
N ASP A 165 3.66 15.99 -10.50
CA ASP A 165 4.63 15.94 -11.58
C ASP A 165 6.08 16.13 -11.13
N SER A 166 6.30 16.70 -9.94
CA SER A 166 7.63 16.89 -9.35
C SER A 166 8.04 15.69 -8.50
N SER A 167 9.12 15.02 -8.87
CA SER A 167 9.68 13.91 -8.08
C SER A 167 9.95 14.31 -6.62
N LYS A 168 10.42 15.55 -6.38
CA LYS A 168 10.69 16.03 -5.01
C LYS A 168 9.40 16.13 -4.17
N ALA A 169 8.32 16.60 -4.78
CA ALA A 169 7.03 16.70 -4.10
C ALA A 169 6.44 15.32 -3.84
N VAL A 170 6.47 14.43 -4.83
CA VAL A 170 6.03 13.04 -4.67
C VAL A 170 6.80 12.33 -3.55
N ILE A 171 8.13 12.48 -3.50
CA ILE A 171 8.96 11.93 -2.42
C ILE A 171 8.48 12.41 -1.05
N LEU A 172 8.17 13.70 -0.90
CA LEU A 172 7.68 14.26 0.35
C LEU A 172 6.38 13.57 0.81
N TYR A 173 5.40 13.45 -0.09
CA TYR A 173 4.11 12.85 0.25
C TYR A 173 4.23 11.36 0.55
N VAL A 174 4.91 10.61 -0.33
CA VAL A 174 5.07 9.16 -0.19
C VAL A 174 5.84 8.82 1.09
N ARG A 175 6.93 9.54 1.38
CA ARG A 175 7.69 9.35 2.63
C ARG A 175 6.88 9.70 3.85
N GLY A 176 6.18 10.85 3.85
CA GLY A 176 5.35 11.24 4.98
C GLY A 176 4.29 10.20 5.31
N ILE A 177 3.64 9.63 4.29
CA ILE A 177 2.66 8.54 4.48
C ILE A 177 3.36 7.28 5.02
N ALA A 178 4.50 6.87 4.46
CA ALA A 178 5.24 5.70 4.94
C ALA A 178 5.74 5.86 6.40
N ASP A 179 6.23 7.04 6.76
CA ASP A 179 6.67 7.36 8.12
C ASP A 179 5.48 7.34 9.10
N ALA A 180 4.33 7.90 8.71
CA ALA A 180 3.10 7.81 9.51
C ALA A 180 2.64 6.37 9.74
N ILE A 181 2.84 5.48 8.76
CA ILE A 181 2.53 4.05 8.92
C ILE A 181 3.45 3.40 9.95
N LEU A 182 4.75 3.68 9.88
CA LEU A 182 5.74 3.15 10.82
C LEU A 182 5.50 3.68 12.24
N GLU A 183 5.22 4.97 12.38
CA GLU A 183 4.82 5.60 13.64
C GLU A 183 3.56 4.94 14.22
N GLY A 184 2.52 4.75 13.40
CA GLY A 184 1.28 4.08 13.83
C GLY A 184 1.52 2.65 14.33
N LYS A 185 2.33 1.87 13.60
CA LYS A 185 2.72 0.52 14.01
C LYS A 185 3.51 0.51 15.33
N ALA A 186 4.47 1.42 15.49
CA ALA A 186 5.27 1.51 16.71
C ALA A 186 4.42 1.88 17.94
N ASN A 187 3.51 2.83 17.79
CA ASN A 187 2.61 3.24 18.87
C ASN A 187 1.69 2.10 19.33
N ALA A 188 1.19 1.28 18.40
CA ALA A 188 0.38 0.12 18.74
C ALA A 188 1.16 -0.92 19.55
N VAL A 189 2.44 -1.13 19.24
CA VAL A 189 3.31 -2.02 20.03
C VAL A 189 3.52 -1.45 21.43
N GLN A 190 3.79 -0.15 21.54
CA GLN A 190 4.02 0.50 22.83
C GLN A 190 2.78 0.42 23.74
N GLN A 191 1.58 0.67 23.20
CA GLN A 191 0.33 0.55 23.97
C GLN A 191 0.09 -0.88 24.50
N VAL A 192 0.45 -1.90 23.72
CA VAL A 192 0.37 -3.29 24.17
C VAL A 192 1.41 -3.57 25.27
N LEU A 193 2.62 -3.03 25.17
CA LEU A 193 3.64 -3.19 26.21
C LEU A 193 3.26 -2.50 27.52
N ASP A 194 2.67 -1.31 27.45
CA ASP A 194 2.28 -0.55 28.63
C ASP A 194 1.09 -1.21 29.34
N SER A 195 0.08 -1.69 28.60
CA SER A 195 -1.04 -2.44 29.19
C SER A 195 -0.63 -3.77 29.84
N VAL A 196 0.40 -4.45 29.31
CA VAL A 196 0.96 -5.65 29.96
C VAL A 196 1.70 -5.29 31.26
N LYS A 197 2.44 -4.18 31.30
CA LYS A 197 3.13 -3.74 32.52
C LYS A 197 2.15 -3.30 33.61
N GLU A 198 1.10 -2.56 33.25
CA GLU A 198 0.06 -2.15 34.21
C GLU A 198 -0.68 -3.38 34.78
N GLY A 199 -0.97 -4.39 33.94
CA GLY A 199 -1.53 -5.65 34.40
C GLY A 199 -0.61 -6.42 35.35
N ASP A 200 0.68 -6.53 35.04
CA ASP A 200 1.66 -7.19 35.93
C ASP A 200 1.82 -6.46 37.27
N GLU A 201 1.68 -5.13 37.32
CA GLU A 201 1.71 -4.35 38.58
C GLU A 201 0.45 -4.59 39.43
N GLU A 202 -0.73 -4.69 38.81
CA GLU A 202 -2.01 -4.96 39.49
C GLU A 202 -2.06 -6.37 40.10
N PHE A 203 -1.51 -7.38 39.40
CA PHE A 203 -1.41 -8.77 39.90
C PHE A 203 -0.40 -8.93 41.06
N VAL A 204 0.60 -8.05 41.17
CA VAL A 204 1.60 -8.11 42.26
C VAL A 204 1.10 -7.44 43.54
N GLU A 205 0.14 -6.50 43.44
CA GLU A 205 -0.45 -5.84 44.61
C GLU A 205 -1.46 -6.73 45.35
N GLU A 206 -2.24 -7.57 44.63
CA GLU A 206 -3.20 -8.51 45.26
C GLU A 206 -2.53 -9.69 45.99
N GLY A 207 -1.24 -9.97 45.75
CA GLY A 207 -0.52 -11.10 46.34
C GLY A 207 0.16 -10.83 47.70
N LYS A 208 -0.08 -9.68 48.34
CA LYS A 208 0.60 -9.24 49.57
C LYS A 208 -0.28 -9.01 50.80
N GLU A 209 -1.55 -9.39 50.75
CA GLU A 209 -2.40 -9.43 51.94
C GLU A 209 -2.57 -10.88 52.44
N ASP A 210 -1.69 -11.32 53.35
CA ASP A 210 -1.92 -12.39 54.34
C ASP A 210 -0.86 -12.32 55.47
#